data_AF-A0AAP2HLW6-F1
#
_entry.id   AF-A0AAP2HLW6-F1
#
_cell.length_a   1.000
_cell.length_b   1.000
_cell.length_c   1.000
_cell.angle_alpha   90.00
_cell.angle_beta   90.00
_cell.angle_gamma   90.00
#
_symmetry.space_group_name_H-M   'P 1'
#
loop_
_entity.id
_entity.type
_entity.pdbx_description
1 polymer ?
#
loop_
_entity_poly.entity_id
_entity_poly.type
_entity_poly.pdbx_seq_one_letter_code
_entity_poly.pdbx_strand_id
1 'polypeptide(L)'
;MRNDTRELYSRFVERIQELNGISDATVKFSVDPTVQQTLETKTQESSAFLNSINVIGVTEMEGEKVGLGVSGPSASRTDTSKRERETRDIATLDSQRYRAEKTNYDTHITYQRLDAWAKFPDFQARLRDAIIRRAALDRIMIGWNGVRAAADTDLAANPLLQDVNIGWLQQYRNNAKERVFSGVKIGKGEQFKNLDAVVTLANNELLEPWYVEDPNLVVICGRELLQDKYFPVVNKDQPPTEALAADVITAQKRIGNLPAVRVPYFPPRALMITRLDNLSLYWQIGARRRALIDNPKRDRIENFESSNDAYVIEEFGAGCVVEDIRFVDTDPAPDAPAGGA
;
A
#
# COMPACT_ATOMS: atom_id res chain seq x y z
N MET A 1 29.47 -20.32 -5.53
CA MET A 1 29.83 -18.92 -5.88
C MET A 1 31.31 -18.86 -6.22
N ARG A 2 31.71 -17.95 -7.09
CA ARG A 2 33.13 -17.69 -7.41
C ARG A 2 33.86 -17.01 -6.25
N ASN A 3 35.19 -17.05 -6.24
CA ASN A 3 36.00 -16.51 -5.14
C ASN A 3 35.91 -14.97 -5.05
N ASP A 4 35.89 -14.27 -6.17
CA ASP A 4 35.68 -12.82 -6.26
C ASP A 4 34.30 -12.42 -5.68
N THR A 5 33.28 -13.18 -6.03
CA THR A 5 31.90 -12.99 -5.54
C THR A 5 31.81 -13.27 -4.04
N ARG A 6 32.53 -14.30 -3.57
CA ARG A 6 32.63 -14.63 -2.15
C ARG A 6 33.24 -13.47 -1.36
N GLU A 7 34.29 -12.84 -1.86
CA GLU A 7 34.90 -11.68 -1.21
C GLU A 7 33.91 -10.50 -1.10
N LEU A 8 33.19 -10.19 -2.19
CA LEU A 8 32.19 -9.12 -2.18
C LEU A 8 31.03 -9.40 -1.22
N TYR A 9 30.59 -10.66 -1.16
CA TYR A 9 29.56 -11.11 -0.23
C TYR A 9 30.04 -11.08 1.23
N SER A 10 31.26 -11.54 1.52
CA SER A 10 31.84 -11.44 2.86
C SER A 10 31.88 -9.99 3.35
N ARG A 11 32.33 -9.05 2.51
CA ARG A 11 32.30 -7.61 2.85
C ARG A 11 30.89 -7.07 3.07
N PHE A 12 29.89 -7.62 2.37
CA PHE A 12 28.48 -7.26 2.59
C PHE A 12 27.99 -7.71 3.96
N VAL A 13 28.33 -8.94 4.36
CA VAL A 13 28.01 -9.51 5.68
C VAL A 13 28.74 -8.74 6.79
N GLU A 14 30.04 -8.48 6.62
CA GLU A 14 30.86 -7.66 7.53
C GLU A 14 30.26 -6.27 7.73
N ARG A 15 29.83 -5.62 6.65
CA ARG A 15 29.20 -4.31 6.76
C ARG A 15 27.90 -4.35 7.57
N ILE A 16 27.11 -5.41 7.44
CA ILE A 16 25.90 -5.59 8.25
C ILE A 16 26.26 -5.84 9.72
N GLN A 17 27.30 -6.61 9.98
CA GLN A 17 27.80 -6.86 11.33
C GLN A 17 28.26 -5.57 12.01
N GLU A 18 29.08 -4.76 11.32
CA GLU A 18 29.53 -3.44 11.79
C GLU A 18 28.37 -2.51 12.13
N LEU A 19 27.40 -2.38 11.20
CA LEU A 19 26.26 -1.47 11.37
C LEU A 19 25.39 -1.84 12.57
N ASN A 20 25.26 -3.14 12.86
CA ASN A 20 24.42 -3.63 13.96
C ASN A 20 25.22 -3.91 15.24
N GLY A 21 26.54 -3.68 15.24
CA GLY A 21 27.40 -3.97 16.40
C GLY A 21 27.42 -5.44 16.81
N ILE A 22 27.25 -6.37 15.87
CA ILE A 22 27.20 -7.83 16.13
C ILE A 22 28.44 -8.52 15.59
N SER A 23 28.80 -9.66 16.20
CA SER A 23 29.94 -10.46 15.76
C SER A 23 29.61 -11.46 14.64
N ASP A 24 28.35 -11.87 14.49
CA ASP A 24 27.93 -12.89 13.53
C ASP A 24 26.52 -12.59 13.00
N ALA A 25 26.42 -12.33 11.68
CA ALA A 25 25.14 -12.09 11.00
C ALA A 25 24.51 -13.38 10.41
N THR A 26 25.17 -14.52 10.53
CA THR A 26 24.65 -15.83 10.10
C THR A 26 23.71 -16.46 11.11
N VAL A 27 23.85 -16.09 12.38
CA VAL A 27 22.87 -16.36 13.44
C VAL A 27 21.82 -15.27 13.49
N LYS A 28 20.64 -15.60 14.00
CA LYS A 28 19.53 -14.64 14.10
C LYS A 28 19.86 -13.53 15.10
N PHE A 29 19.80 -12.28 14.64
CA PHE A 29 20.07 -11.10 15.45
C PHE A 29 18.94 -10.06 15.39
N SER A 30 18.93 -9.16 16.37
CA SER A 30 18.09 -7.96 16.40
C SER A 30 18.77 -6.85 15.63
N VAL A 31 18.09 -6.30 14.63
CA VAL A 31 18.60 -5.14 13.90
C VAL A 31 18.61 -3.93 14.84
N ASP A 32 19.70 -3.17 14.85
CA ASP A 32 19.80 -1.95 15.65
C ASP A 32 18.68 -0.96 15.25
N PRO A 33 17.99 -0.30 16.20
CA PRO A 33 16.89 0.61 15.89
C PRO A 33 17.24 1.72 14.88
N THR A 34 18.47 2.25 14.91
CA THR A 34 18.89 3.31 13.98
C THR A 34 19.12 2.76 12.57
N VAL A 35 19.66 1.53 12.48
CA VAL A 35 19.80 0.80 11.22
C VAL A 35 18.44 0.42 10.67
N GLN A 36 17.51 -0.03 11.52
CA GLN A 36 16.14 -0.32 11.15
C GLN A 36 15.46 0.93 10.58
N GLN A 37 15.50 2.06 11.27
CA GLN A 37 14.95 3.33 10.76
C GLN A 37 15.49 3.68 9.38
N THR A 38 16.81 3.58 9.20
CA THR A 38 17.45 3.83 7.90
C THR A 38 16.97 2.86 6.80
N LEU A 39 16.79 1.59 7.13
CA LEU A 39 16.25 0.58 6.20
C LEU A 39 14.78 0.87 5.86
N GLU A 40 13.98 1.28 6.83
CA GLU A 40 12.57 1.64 6.64
C GLU A 40 12.44 2.88 5.75
N THR A 41 13.26 3.92 5.96
CA THR A 41 13.33 5.08 5.06
C THR A 41 13.66 4.68 3.62
N LYS A 42 14.68 3.83 3.42
CA LYS A 42 15.02 3.33 2.07
C LYS A 42 13.91 2.48 1.45
N THR A 43 13.17 1.72 2.27
CA THR A 43 12.02 0.94 1.83
C THR A 43 10.91 1.87 1.34
N GLN A 44 10.63 2.93 2.08
CA GLN A 44 9.66 3.95 1.70
C GLN A 44 10.07 4.67 0.41
N GLU A 45 11.32 5.15 0.33
CA GLU A 45 11.87 5.86 -0.84
C GLU A 45 11.85 5.02 -2.12
N SER A 46 11.86 3.69 -2.00
CA SER A 46 11.82 2.77 -3.14
C SER A 46 10.46 2.73 -3.87
N SER A 47 9.41 3.30 -3.28
CA SER A 47 8.06 3.32 -3.82
C SER A 47 7.40 4.69 -3.70
N ALA A 48 6.98 5.25 -4.84
CA ALA A 48 6.24 6.51 -4.87
C ALA A 48 4.95 6.46 -4.02
N PHE A 49 4.28 5.30 -3.94
CA PHE A 49 3.10 5.16 -3.11
C PHE A 49 3.42 5.15 -1.61
N LEU A 50 4.49 4.47 -1.18
CA LEU A 50 4.88 4.47 0.24
C LEU A 50 5.34 5.86 0.70
N ASN A 51 5.94 6.67 -0.20
CA ASN A 51 6.24 8.08 0.07
C ASN A 51 5.00 8.97 0.20
N SER A 52 3.85 8.54 -0.33
CA SER A 52 2.62 9.32 -0.32
C SER A 52 1.70 9.03 0.88
N ILE A 53 1.99 7.97 1.64
CA ILE A 53 1.26 7.57 2.84
C ILE A 53 2.15 7.73 4.08
N ASN A 54 1.57 7.55 5.27
CA ASN A 54 2.37 7.57 6.49
C ASN A 54 3.05 6.22 6.72
N VAL A 55 4.36 6.23 6.99
CA VAL A 55 5.12 5.04 7.40
C VAL A 55 5.77 5.35 8.75
N ILE A 56 5.17 4.84 9.84
CA ILE A 56 5.47 5.29 11.21
C ILE A 56 6.09 4.15 12.03
N GLY A 57 7.20 4.44 12.70
CA GLY A 57 7.80 3.54 13.68
C GLY A 57 7.07 3.64 15.02
N VAL A 58 6.59 2.51 15.55
CA VAL A 58 5.90 2.42 16.85
C VAL A 58 6.67 1.53 17.83
N THR A 59 6.59 1.80 19.13
CA THR A 59 7.30 0.99 20.13
C THR A 59 6.52 -0.26 20.52
N GLU A 60 5.21 -0.10 20.74
CA GLU A 60 4.34 -1.16 21.20
C GLU A 60 3.91 -2.08 20.03
N MET A 61 3.65 -3.34 20.36
CA MET A 61 3.07 -4.29 19.40
C MET A 61 1.57 -3.99 19.16
N GLU A 62 0.89 -3.48 20.18
CA GLU A 62 -0.52 -3.08 20.11
C GLU A 62 -0.67 -1.77 20.89
N GLY A 63 -1.42 -0.81 20.34
CA GLY A 63 -1.62 0.48 20.97
C GLY A 63 -2.63 1.34 20.24
N GLU A 64 -2.85 2.55 20.76
CA GLU A 64 -3.69 3.54 20.09
C GLU A 64 -3.02 4.05 18.81
N LYS A 65 -3.82 4.45 17.81
CA LYS A 65 -3.29 5.02 16.58
C LYS A 65 -2.47 6.27 16.88
N VAL A 66 -1.41 6.48 16.10
CA VAL A 66 -0.48 7.60 16.28
C VAL A 66 -0.84 8.77 15.35
N GLY A 67 -1.58 8.51 14.26
CA GLY A 67 -1.85 9.52 13.25
C GLY A 67 -2.58 10.73 13.79
N LEU A 68 -2.12 11.91 13.38
CA LEU A 68 -2.69 13.21 13.71
C LEU A 68 -3.88 13.51 12.78
N GLY A 69 -4.91 12.68 12.84
CA GLY A 69 -6.20 13.01 12.24
C GLY A 69 -6.91 14.04 13.11
N VAL A 70 -6.82 15.33 12.74
CA VAL A 70 -7.69 16.36 13.33
C VAL A 70 -9.02 16.30 12.58
N SER A 71 -10.10 15.93 13.26
CA SER A 71 -11.43 15.90 12.63
C SER A 71 -12.39 16.92 13.24
N GLY A 72 -13.29 17.40 12.38
CA GLY A 72 -14.41 18.26 12.74
C GLY A 72 -14.06 19.70 13.14
N PRO A 73 -15.09 20.56 13.29
CA PRO A 73 -14.92 21.94 13.72
C PRO A 73 -14.59 22.03 15.21
N SER A 74 -13.46 22.66 15.54
CA SER A 74 -13.06 22.95 16.92
C SER A 74 -13.67 24.25 17.48
N ALA A 75 -14.14 25.14 16.59
CA ALA A 75 -14.63 26.45 16.96
C ALA A 75 -16.02 26.37 17.63
N SER A 76 -16.15 26.99 18.81
CA SER A 76 -17.43 27.20 19.48
C SER A 76 -17.44 28.50 20.30
N ARG A 77 -18.62 28.96 20.73
CA ARG A 77 -18.78 30.04 21.70
C ARG A 77 -19.56 29.51 22.90
N THR A 78 -19.11 29.85 24.10
CA THR A 78 -19.80 29.54 25.34
C THR A 78 -19.96 30.82 26.15
N ASP A 79 -21.18 31.09 26.62
CA ASP A 79 -21.46 32.14 27.60
C ASP A 79 -20.90 31.72 28.97
N THR A 80 -19.70 32.21 29.28
CA THR A 80 -18.96 31.88 30.51
C THR A 80 -19.57 32.48 31.78
N SER A 81 -20.63 33.31 31.65
CA SER A 81 -21.40 33.76 32.80
C SER A 81 -22.40 32.70 33.29
N LYS A 82 -22.71 31.70 32.47
CA LYS A 82 -23.71 30.64 32.77
C LYS A 82 -23.11 29.25 32.91
N ARG A 83 -22.03 28.95 32.20
CA ARG A 83 -21.35 27.65 32.27
C ARG A 83 -19.89 27.75 31.81
N GLU A 84 -19.09 26.79 32.22
CA GLU A 84 -17.69 26.70 31.81
C GLU A 84 -17.54 26.31 30.33
N ARG A 85 -16.39 26.63 29.76
CA ARG A 85 -16.04 26.20 28.41
C ARG A 85 -15.68 24.72 28.44
N GLU A 86 -16.37 23.92 27.64
CA GLU A 86 -16.01 22.53 27.41
C GLU A 86 -15.09 22.45 26.20
N THR A 87 -13.93 21.80 26.38
CA THR A 87 -13.04 21.46 25.26
C THR A 87 -13.58 20.23 24.53
N ARG A 88 -13.30 20.14 23.24
CA ARG A 88 -13.54 18.93 22.44
C ARG A 88 -12.19 18.30 22.13
N ASP A 89 -12.12 16.98 22.23
CA ASP A 89 -10.99 16.27 21.66
C ASP A 89 -11.06 16.35 20.14
N ILE A 90 -9.98 16.77 19.53
CA ILE A 90 -9.85 16.90 18.07
C ILE A 90 -9.14 15.68 17.47
N ALA A 91 -8.43 14.90 18.30
CA ALA A 91 -7.92 13.60 17.94
C ALA A 91 -9.08 12.62 18.08
N THR A 92 -9.84 12.48 17.00
CA THR A 92 -10.80 11.38 16.87
C THR A 92 -10.00 10.11 16.64
N LEU A 93 -9.46 9.61 17.74
CA LEU A 93 -9.14 8.19 17.83
C LEU A 93 -10.50 7.52 18.00
N ASP A 94 -11.16 7.18 16.89
CA ASP A 94 -12.04 6.01 16.91
C ASP A 94 -11.27 4.96 17.71
N SER A 95 -11.87 4.43 18.78
CA SER A 95 -11.24 3.60 19.85
C SER A 95 -10.52 2.31 19.41
N GLN A 96 -10.21 2.21 18.13
CA GLN A 96 -9.53 1.14 17.46
C GLN A 96 -8.03 1.26 17.64
N ARG A 97 -7.50 0.22 18.26
CA ARG A 97 -6.07 -0.01 18.39
C ARG A 97 -5.50 -0.58 17.11
N TYR A 98 -4.24 -0.26 16.84
CA TYR A 98 -3.46 -1.02 15.87
C TYR A 98 -2.88 -2.26 16.56
N ARG A 99 -2.66 -3.32 15.80
CA ARG A 99 -1.87 -4.48 16.22
C ARG A 99 -0.88 -4.84 15.12
N ALA A 100 0.40 -4.77 15.44
CA ALA A 100 1.49 -5.11 14.55
C ALA A 100 1.69 -6.63 14.52
N GLU A 101 1.38 -7.24 13.38
CA GLU A 101 1.51 -8.67 13.18
C GLU A 101 2.88 -9.01 12.60
N LYS A 102 3.49 -10.07 13.12
CA LYS A 102 4.79 -10.53 12.67
C LYS A 102 4.69 -11.08 11.25
N THR A 103 5.43 -10.48 10.34
CA THR A 103 5.56 -10.87 8.93
C THR A 103 7.00 -11.26 8.62
N ASN A 104 7.20 -12.39 7.94
CA ASN A 104 8.53 -12.80 7.47
C ASN A 104 8.70 -12.43 5.99
N TYR A 105 9.87 -11.87 5.64
CA TYR A 105 10.28 -11.43 4.31
C TYR A 105 11.48 -12.26 3.82
N ASP A 106 11.35 -13.58 3.91
CA ASP A 106 12.44 -14.49 3.64
C ASP A 106 12.71 -14.60 2.13
N THR A 107 13.96 -14.41 1.73
CA THR A 107 14.37 -14.42 0.31
C THR A 107 15.63 -15.25 0.12
N HIS A 108 15.87 -15.70 -1.11
CA HIS A 108 17.12 -16.35 -1.46
C HIS A 108 17.63 -15.87 -2.81
N ILE A 109 18.95 -15.85 -2.97
CA ILE A 109 19.60 -15.52 -4.23
C ILE A 109 20.63 -16.59 -4.53
N THR A 110 20.47 -17.25 -5.68
CA THR A 110 21.37 -18.30 -6.17
C THR A 110 22.77 -17.74 -6.41
N TYR A 111 23.80 -18.58 -6.22
CA TYR A 111 25.18 -18.22 -6.51
C TYR A 111 25.39 -17.72 -7.94
N GLN A 112 24.74 -18.34 -8.93
CA GLN A 112 24.84 -17.91 -10.32
C GLN A 112 24.43 -16.44 -10.51
N ARG A 113 23.38 -16.00 -9.82
CA ARG A 113 22.90 -14.61 -9.87
C ARG A 113 23.84 -13.67 -9.12
N LEU A 114 24.40 -14.08 -7.99
CA LEU A 114 25.43 -13.32 -7.30
C LEU A 114 26.68 -13.14 -8.17
N ASP A 115 27.16 -14.22 -8.79
CA ASP A 115 28.33 -14.20 -9.67
C ASP A 115 28.08 -13.28 -10.89
N ALA A 116 26.84 -13.26 -11.41
CA ALA A 116 26.46 -12.35 -12.48
C ALA A 116 26.43 -10.87 -12.05
N TRP A 117 26.18 -10.60 -10.77
CA TRP A 117 26.16 -9.25 -10.21
C TRP A 117 27.53 -8.78 -9.71
N ALA A 118 28.45 -9.69 -9.40
CA ALA A 118 29.78 -9.39 -8.86
C ALA A 118 30.62 -8.46 -9.74
N LYS A 119 30.36 -8.44 -11.05
CA LYS A 119 31.02 -7.53 -11.99
C LYS A 119 30.65 -6.05 -11.83
N PHE A 120 29.55 -5.74 -11.12
CA PHE A 120 29.10 -4.36 -10.97
C PHE A 120 29.72 -3.72 -9.72
N PRO A 121 30.25 -2.48 -9.82
CA PRO A 121 30.84 -1.77 -8.67
C PRO A 121 29.86 -1.56 -7.51
N ASP A 122 28.56 -1.54 -7.78
CA ASP A 122 27.48 -1.31 -6.82
C ASP A 122 26.92 -2.60 -6.20
N PHE A 123 27.64 -3.73 -6.27
CA PHE A 123 27.18 -5.07 -5.85
C PHE A 123 26.38 -5.09 -4.54
N GLN A 124 26.92 -4.51 -3.47
CA GLN A 124 26.28 -4.51 -2.15
C GLN A 124 24.97 -3.70 -2.13
N ALA A 125 24.98 -2.52 -2.76
CA ALA A 125 23.79 -1.67 -2.87
C ALA A 125 22.73 -2.37 -3.72
N ARG A 126 23.12 -2.93 -4.86
CA ARG A 126 22.24 -3.70 -5.76
C ARG A 126 21.57 -4.88 -5.05
N LEU A 127 22.33 -5.65 -4.27
CA LEU A 127 21.80 -6.77 -3.49
C LEU A 127 20.78 -6.28 -2.44
N ARG A 128 21.15 -5.26 -1.66
CA ARG A 128 20.27 -4.64 -0.66
C ARG A 128 18.98 -4.09 -1.28
N ASP A 129 19.10 -3.31 -2.34
CA ASP A 129 17.99 -2.58 -2.95
C ASP A 129 17.01 -3.54 -3.65
N ALA A 130 17.49 -4.66 -4.17
CA ALA A 130 16.62 -5.72 -4.69
C ALA A 130 15.73 -6.33 -3.61
N ILE A 131 16.29 -6.61 -2.42
CA ILE A 131 15.55 -7.15 -1.27
C ILE A 131 14.54 -6.11 -0.76
N ILE A 132 14.99 -4.88 -0.53
CA ILE A 132 14.16 -3.77 -0.03
C ILE A 132 12.98 -3.50 -0.96
N ARG A 133 13.22 -3.44 -2.28
CA ARG A 133 12.15 -3.17 -3.26
C ARG A 133 11.10 -4.28 -3.28
N ARG A 134 11.49 -5.54 -3.06
CA ARG A 134 10.52 -6.64 -2.97
C ARG A 134 9.66 -6.50 -1.71
N ALA A 135 10.28 -6.27 -0.55
CA ALA A 135 9.56 -6.05 0.70
C ALA A 135 8.59 -4.86 0.63
N ALA A 136 8.99 -3.76 -0.04
CA ALA A 136 8.10 -2.63 -0.30
C ALA A 136 6.87 -3.03 -1.13
N LEU A 137 7.06 -3.81 -2.19
CA LEU A 137 5.95 -4.30 -3.03
C LEU A 137 5.04 -5.29 -2.28
N ASP A 138 5.62 -6.16 -1.44
CA ASP A 138 4.86 -7.09 -0.59
C ASP A 138 3.98 -6.33 0.40
N ARG A 139 4.52 -5.31 1.06
CA ARG A 139 3.75 -4.45 1.97
C ARG A 139 2.58 -3.76 1.27
N ILE A 140 2.78 -3.27 0.05
CA ILE A 140 1.69 -2.68 -0.73
C ILE A 140 0.64 -3.72 -1.11
N MET A 141 1.07 -4.92 -1.52
CA MET A 141 0.18 -6.02 -1.87
C MET A 141 -0.68 -6.44 -0.68
N ILE A 142 -0.08 -6.64 0.50
CA ILE A 142 -0.78 -6.97 1.73
C ILE A 142 -1.70 -5.83 2.16
N GLY A 143 -1.23 -4.57 2.10
CA GLY A 143 -2.04 -3.42 2.48
C GLY A 143 -3.35 -3.31 1.70
N TRP A 144 -3.35 -3.68 0.41
CA TRP A 144 -4.57 -3.67 -0.40
C TRP A 144 -5.40 -4.95 -0.32
N ASN A 145 -4.78 -6.12 -0.14
CA ASN A 145 -5.46 -7.41 -0.31
C ASN A 145 -5.58 -8.23 0.98
N GLY A 146 -4.92 -7.82 2.06
CA GLY A 146 -4.89 -8.53 3.33
C GLY A 146 -6.28 -8.59 3.98
N VAL A 147 -6.78 -9.81 4.19
CA VAL A 147 -8.11 -10.09 4.78
C VAL A 147 -7.97 -10.59 6.22
N ARG A 148 -6.90 -11.29 6.54
CA ARG A 148 -6.66 -11.88 7.87
C ARG A 148 -5.17 -12.03 8.13
N ALA A 149 -4.80 -12.13 9.41
CA ALA A 149 -3.47 -12.55 9.84
C ALA A 149 -3.53 -14.03 10.25
N ALA A 150 -3.18 -14.94 9.34
CA ALA A 150 -3.11 -16.37 9.63
C ALA A 150 -1.80 -16.71 10.34
N ALA A 151 -1.83 -17.73 11.20
CA ALA A 151 -0.62 -18.21 11.88
C ALA A 151 0.37 -18.89 10.91
N ASP A 152 -0.15 -19.49 9.84
CA ASP A 152 0.59 -20.11 8.74
C ASP A 152 -0.06 -19.68 7.42
N THR A 153 0.76 -19.22 6.47
CA THR A 153 0.28 -18.58 5.23
C THR A 153 0.51 -19.48 4.02
N ASP A 154 -0.43 -19.47 3.08
CA ASP A 154 -0.38 -20.28 1.87
C ASP A 154 -0.42 -19.38 0.62
N LEU A 155 0.75 -19.17 0.02
CA LEU A 155 0.89 -18.36 -1.19
C LEU A 155 0.17 -18.97 -2.41
N ALA A 156 -0.01 -20.29 -2.47
CA ALA A 156 -0.71 -20.92 -3.59
C ALA A 156 -2.21 -20.68 -3.50
N ALA A 157 -2.78 -20.74 -2.29
CA ALA A 157 -4.17 -20.39 -2.04
C ALA A 157 -4.41 -18.87 -2.05
N ASN A 158 -3.43 -18.09 -1.60
CA ASN A 158 -3.50 -16.64 -1.40
C ASN A 158 -2.35 -15.93 -2.17
N PRO A 159 -2.41 -15.89 -3.52
CA PRO A 159 -1.32 -15.35 -4.36
C PRO A 159 -1.10 -13.84 -4.22
N LEU A 160 -2.05 -13.12 -3.61
CA LEU A 160 -1.95 -11.69 -3.31
C LEU A 160 -1.70 -11.43 -1.81
N LEU A 161 -1.17 -12.43 -1.08
CA LEU A 161 -0.82 -12.34 0.33
C LEU A 161 -2.02 -11.98 1.23
N GLN A 162 -3.21 -12.47 0.86
CA GLN A 162 -4.48 -12.15 1.53
C GLN A 162 -4.56 -12.64 2.98
N ASP A 163 -3.73 -13.62 3.37
CA ASP A 163 -3.72 -14.24 4.69
C ASP A 163 -2.53 -13.82 5.56
N VAL A 164 -1.71 -12.86 5.10
CA VAL A 164 -0.53 -12.40 5.84
C VAL A 164 -0.87 -11.39 6.94
N ASN A 165 -1.75 -10.43 6.66
CA ASN A 165 -2.14 -9.39 7.60
C ASN A 165 -3.52 -8.81 7.23
N ILE A 166 -4.09 -7.97 8.08
CA ILE A 166 -5.33 -7.22 7.79
C ILE A 166 -4.94 -5.89 7.12
N GLY A 167 -5.37 -5.71 5.87
CA GLY A 167 -5.08 -4.53 5.05
C GLY A 167 -6.13 -3.42 5.18
N TRP A 168 -5.88 -2.27 4.56
CA TRP A 168 -6.70 -1.06 4.64
C TRP A 168 -8.15 -1.27 4.21
N LEU A 169 -8.40 -1.98 3.11
CA LEU A 169 -9.77 -2.25 2.64
C LEU A 169 -10.52 -3.14 3.63
N GLN A 170 -9.83 -4.13 4.21
CA GLN A 170 -10.44 -5.00 5.21
C GLN A 170 -10.72 -4.26 6.52
N GLN A 171 -9.90 -3.28 6.90
CA GLN A 171 -10.19 -2.40 8.04
C GLN A 171 -11.55 -1.71 7.85
N TYR A 172 -11.82 -1.12 6.68
CA TYR A 172 -13.14 -0.54 6.38
C TYR A 172 -14.27 -1.57 6.47
N ARG A 173 -14.09 -2.77 5.89
CA ARG A 173 -15.10 -3.85 5.96
C ARG A 173 -15.38 -4.33 7.39
N ASN A 174 -14.40 -4.30 8.27
CA ASN A 174 -14.56 -4.75 9.65
C ASN A 174 -15.18 -3.66 10.52
N ASN A 175 -14.77 -2.42 10.31
CA ASN A 175 -14.89 -1.36 11.30
C ASN A 175 -15.78 -0.18 10.88
N ALA A 176 -16.06 -0.01 9.59
CA ALA A 176 -16.88 1.07 9.04
C ALA A 176 -17.68 0.58 7.83
N LYS A 177 -18.51 -0.45 8.05
CA LYS A 177 -19.26 -1.16 6.99
C LYS A 177 -20.19 -0.26 6.22
N GLU A 178 -20.77 0.73 6.89
CA GLU A 178 -21.61 1.77 6.31
C GLU A 178 -20.89 2.62 5.24
N ARG A 179 -19.55 2.63 5.25
CA ARG A 179 -18.69 3.30 4.24
C ARG A 179 -18.19 2.34 3.17
N VAL A 180 -18.69 1.11 3.14
CA VAL A 180 -18.35 0.10 2.13
C VAL A 180 -19.60 -0.20 1.30
N PHE A 181 -19.51 0.06 0.00
CA PHE A 181 -20.58 -0.18 -0.97
C PHE A 181 -20.14 -1.25 -1.96
N SER A 182 -20.99 -2.24 -2.28
CA SER A 182 -20.63 -3.35 -3.17
C SER A 182 -21.74 -3.69 -4.16
N GLY A 183 -21.39 -4.40 -5.25
CA GLY A 183 -22.33 -4.92 -6.24
C GLY A 183 -22.73 -3.88 -7.29
N VAL A 184 -21.88 -2.91 -7.55
CA VAL A 184 -22.18 -1.78 -8.43
C VAL A 184 -22.18 -2.21 -9.89
N LYS A 185 -23.30 -1.96 -10.57
CA LYS A 185 -23.43 -2.16 -12.02
C LYS A 185 -23.42 -0.82 -12.74
N ILE A 186 -22.61 -0.72 -13.79
CA ILE A 186 -22.46 0.46 -14.62
C ILE A 186 -22.96 0.15 -16.03
N GLY A 187 -23.93 0.92 -16.51
CA GLY A 187 -24.52 0.71 -17.83
C GLY A 187 -25.64 1.71 -18.14
N LYS A 188 -26.00 1.82 -19.42
CA LYS A 188 -27.15 2.61 -19.90
C LYS A 188 -28.46 2.18 -19.24
N GLY A 189 -28.63 0.90 -18.90
CA GLY A 189 -29.81 0.37 -18.21
C GLY A 189 -29.75 0.42 -16.67
N GLU A 190 -28.56 0.63 -16.10
CA GLU A 190 -28.30 0.46 -14.66
C GLU A 190 -28.46 1.75 -13.85
N GLN A 191 -28.44 1.67 -12.52
CA GLN A 191 -28.51 2.85 -11.65
C GLN A 191 -27.39 3.86 -11.97
N PHE A 192 -26.17 3.36 -12.18
CA PHE A 192 -25.02 4.18 -12.54
C PHE A 192 -24.73 4.06 -14.04
N LYS A 193 -24.62 5.21 -14.72
CA LYS A 193 -24.34 5.24 -16.16
C LYS A 193 -22.84 5.24 -16.48
N ASN A 194 -22.01 5.72 -15.56
CA ASN A 194 -20.57 5.79 -15.69
C ASN A 194 -19.90 5.74 -14.31
N LEU A 195 -18.57 5.56 -14.30
CA LEU A 195 -17.78 5.50 -13.07
C LEU A 195 -17.75 6.84 -12.32
N ASP A 196 -17.87 7.97 -13.03
CA ASP A 196 -17.91 9.30 -12.40
C ASP A 196 -19.12 9.46 -11.48
N ALA A 197 -20.30 8.98 -11.90
CA ALA A 197 -21.51 9.02 -11.08
C ALA A 197 -21.38 8.18 -9.79
N VAL A 198 -20.68 7.04 -9.86
CA VAL A 198 -20.39 6.21 -8.68
C VAL A 198 -19.53 7.00 -7.69
N VAL A 199 -18.43 7.60 -8.17
CA VAL A 199 -17.52 8.37 -7.33
C VAL A 199 -18.20 9.60 -6.75
N THR A 200 -18.99 10.34 -7.54
CA THR A 200 -19.70 11.52 -7.04
C THR A 200 -20.71 11.16 -5.95
N LEU A 201 -21.48 10.08 -6.11
CA LEU A 201 -22.39 9.63 -5.06
C LEU A 201 -21.62 9.19 -3.82
N ALA A 202 -20.61 8.34 -3.97
CA ALA A 202 -19.82 7.82 -2.86
C ALA A 202 -19.09 8.95 -2.10
N ASN A 203 -18.60 9.97 -2.79
CA ASN A 203 -17.98 11.14 -2.17
C ASN A 203 -18.98 11.95 -1.34
N ASN A 204 -20.20 12.15 -1.85
CA ASN A 204 -21.19 13.00 -1.21
C ASN A 204 -21.93 12.30 -0.05
N GLU A 205 -22.15 10.99 -0.16
CA GLU A 205 -23.03 10.25 0.76
C GLU A 205 -22.27 9.39 1.78
N LEU A 206 -21.02 8.99 1.50
CA LEU A 206 -20.27 8.03 2.35
C LEU A 206 -19.11 8.65 3.14
N LEU A 207 -18.70 9.88 2.82
CA LEU A 207 -17.69 10.61 3.59
C LEU A 207 -18.38 11.54 4.60
N GLU A 208 -17.68 11.89 5.67
CA GLU A 208 -18.17 12.95 6.56
C GLU A 208 -18.22 14.30 5.83
N PRO A 209 -19.22 15.17 6.10
CA PRO A 209 -19.45 16.41 5.36
C PRO A 209 -18.23 17.33 5.22
N TRP A 210 -17.34 17.37 6.22
CA TRP A 210 -16.14 18.20 6.20
C TRP A 210 -15.00 17.64 5.34
N TYR A 211 -15.05 16.36 4.94
CA TYR A 211 -14.08 15.78 4.01
C TYR A 211 -14.53 15.85 2.56
N VAL A 212 -15.83 16.00 2.28
CA VAL A 212 -16.41 15.97 0.92
C VAL A 212 -15.75 16.98 -0.04
N GLU A 213 -15.37 18.15 0.47
CA GLU A 213 -14.73 19.23 -0.29
C GLU A 213 -13.22 19.35 -0.05
N ASP A 214 -12.61 18.34 0.59
CA ASP A 214 -11.19 18.37 0.92
C ASP A 214 -10.32 18.29 -0.34
N PRO A 215 -9.40 19.25 -0.56
CA PRO A 215 -8.59 19.30 -1.78
C PRO A 215 -7.60 18.14 -1.92
N ASN A 216 -7.33 17.40 -0.84
CA ASN A 216 -6.39 16.28 -0.83
C ASN A 216 -7.06 14.92 -1.13
N LEU A 217 -8.36 14.89 -1.40
CA LEU A 217 -9.06 13.65 -1.78
C LEU A 217 -8.58 13.13 -3.14
N VAL A 218 -8.38 11.82 -3.19
CA VAL A 218 -8.03 11.08 -4.40
C VAL A 218 -8.90 9.84 -4.55
N VAL A 219 -9.01 9.34 -5.78
CA VAL A 219 -9.63 8.06 -6.10
C VAL A 219 -8.53 7.05 -6.42
N ILE A 220 -8.32 6.10 -5.52
CA ILE A 220 -7.43 4.95 -5.76
C ILE A 220 -8.26 3.88 -6.44
N CYS A 221 -7.85 3.41 -7.61
CA CYS A 221 -8.65 2.47 -8.38
C CYS A 221 -7.84 1.40 -9.11
N GLY A 222 -8.50 0.27 -9.35
CA GLY A 222 -7.95 -0.85 -10.09
C GLY A 222 -7.68 -0.52 -11.56
N ARG A 223 -6.74 -1.27 -12.15
CA ARG A 223 -6.33 -1.08 -13.55
C ARG A 223 -7.49 -1.31 -14.53
N GLU A 224 -8.33 -2.30 -14.28
CA GLU A 224 -9.45 -2.65 -15.16
C GLU A 224 -10.47 -1.50 -15.25
N LEU A 225 -10.84 -0.89 -14.12
CA LEU A 225 -11.81 0.23 -14.13
C LEU A 225 -11.35 1.42 -14.96
N LEU A 226 -10.06 1.76 -14.91
CA LEU A 226 -9.50 2.83 -15.72
C LEU A 226 -9.45 2.44 -17.20
N GLN A 227 -9.10 1.19 -17.49
CA GLN A 227 -9.11 0.69 -18.86
C GLN A 227 -10.53 0.74 -19.44
N ASP A 228 -11.53 0.21 -18.75
CA ASP A 228 -12.92 0.19 -19.19
C ASP A 228 -13.49 1.61 -19.38
N LYS A 229 -13.09 2.57 -18.54
CA LYS A 229 -13.50 3.97 -18.68
C LYS A 229 -12.88 4.66 -19.90
N TYR A 230 -11.56 4.53 -20.10
CA TYR A 230 -10.84 5.31 -21.12
C TYR A 230 -10.73 4.60 -22.47
N PHE A 231 -10.81 3.26 -22.51
CA PHE A 231 -10.66 2.50 -23.75
C PHE A 231 -11.70 2.87 -24.82
N PRO A 232 -13.01 3.01 -24.52
CA PRO A 232 -14.00 3.43 -25.53
C PRO A 232 -13.78 4.85 -26.07
N VAL A 233 -13.06 5.70 -25.34
CA VAL A 233 -12.69 7.05 -25.80
C VAL A 233 -11.51 6.98 -26.74
N VAL A 234 -10.47 6.22 -26.39
CA VAL A 234 -9.26 6.03 -27.21
C VAL A 234 -9.55 5.23 -28.48
N ASN A 235 -10.47 4.26 -28.42
CA ASN A 235 -10.77 3.34 -29.52
C ASN A 235 -11.83 3.88 -30.52
N LYS A 236 -12.15 5.17 -30.47
CA LYS A 236 -13.05 5.82 -31.44
C LYS A 236 -12.24 6.65 -32.41
N ASP A 237 -12.61 6.58 -33.69
CA ASP A 237 -12.18 7.55 -34.69
C ASP A 237 -12.99 8.85 -34.50
N GLN A 238 -12.31 9.96 -34.21
CA GLN A 238 -12.94 11.22 -33.82
C GLN A 238 -12.41 12.39 -34.65
N PRO A 239 -13.22 13.42 -34.92
CA PRO A 239 -12.74 14.67 -35.54
C PRO A 239 -11.59 15.29 -34.72
N PRO A 240 -10.63 15.99 -35.36
CA PRO A 240 -9.41 16.49 -34.69
C PRO A 240 -9.65 17.32 -33.42
N THR A 241 -10.74 18.10 -33.39
CA THR A 241 -11.12 18.91 -32.23
C THR A 241 -11.62 18.08 -31.04
N GLU A 242 -12.31 16.98 -31.30
CA GLU A 242 -12.80 16.05 -30.27
C GLU A 242 -11.67 15.13 -29.78
N ALA A 243 -10.77 14.74 -30.67
CA ALA A 243 -9.55 14.01 -30.32
C ALA A 243 -8.67 14.80 -29.35
N LEU A 244 -8.43 16.09 -29.59
CA LEU A 244 -7.67 16.95 -28.66
C LEU A 244 -8.32 17.04 -27.27
N ALA A 245 -9.66 17.12 -27.19
CA ALA A 245 -10.38 17.12 -25.94
C ALA A 245 -10.28 15.76 -25.22
N ALA A 246 -10.42 14.66 -25.96
CA ALA A 246 -10.25 13.31 -25.46
C ALA A 246 -8.83 13.06 -24.91
N ASP A 247 -7.80 13.57 -25.59
CA ASP A 247 -6.40 13.47 -25.17
C ASP A 247 -6.15 14.23 -23.86
N VAL A 248 -6.66 15.45 -23.74
CA VAL A 248 -6.54 16.26 -22.51
C VAL A 248 -7.26 15.59 -21.33
N ILE A 249 -8.48 15.08 -21.54
CA ILE A 249 -9.27 14.39 -20.51
C ILE A 249 -8.57 13.09 -20.05
N THR A 250 -8.01 12.33 -20.99
CA THR A 250 -7.29 11.09 -20.70
C THR A 250 -5.97 11.36 -19.98
N ALA A 251 -5.28 12.46 -20.30
CA ALA A 251 -4.03 12.86 -19.65
C ALA A 251 -4.22 13.25 -18.18
N GLN A 252 -5.33 13.91 -17.83
CA GLN A 252 -5.60 14.39 -16.47
C GLN A 252 -6.01 13.27 -15.50
N LYS A 253 -6.45 12.10 -15.99
CA LYS A 253 -6.84 10.91 -15.21
C LYS A 253 -7.68 11.25 -13.97
N ARG A 254 -8.84 11.88 -14.17
CA ARG A 254 -9.81 12.18 -13.10
C ARG A 254 -11.02 11.25 -13.14
N ILE A 255 -11.57 10.94 -11.97
CA ILE A 255 -12.84 10.21 -11.82
C ILE A 255 -13.70 10.95 -10.81
N GLY A 256 -14.93 11.31 -11.18
CA GLY A 256 -15.87 12.03 -10.33
C GLY A 256 -15.33 13.40 -9.88
N ASN A 257 -14.59 14.08 -10.76
CA ASN A 257 -13.85 15.32 -10.47
C ASN A 257 -12.73 15.19 -9.43
N LEU A 258 -12.33 13.97 -9.02
CA LEU A 258 -11.18 13.74 -8.14
C LEU A 258 -9.98 13.21 -8.94
N PRO A 259 -8.73 13.52 -8.55
CA PRO A 259 -7.53 12.91 -9.14
C PRO A 259 -7.53 11.40 -8.94
N ALA A 260 -7.27 10.62 -10.01
CA ALA A 260 -7.16 9.17 -9.90
C ALA A 260 -5.71 8.73 -9.69
N VAL A 261 -5.47 7.95 -8.65
CA VAL A 261 -4.17 7.37 -8.31
C VAL A 261 -4.18 5.89 -8.65
N ARG A 262 -3.11 5.43 -9.31
CA ARG A 262 -2.88 4.00 -9.57
C ARG A 262 -1.79 3.47 -8.67
N VAL A 263 -2.08 2.36 -8.02
CA VAL A 263 -1.14 1.65 -7.15
C VAL A 263 -1.08 0.18 -7.58
N PRO A 264 0.09 -0.47 -7.45
CA PRO A 264 0.22 -1.87 -7.82
C PRO A 264 -0.63 -2.75 -6.88
N TYR A 265 -1.15 -3.86 -7.42
CA TYR A 265 -1.93 -4.88 -6.70
C TYR A 265 -3.27 -4.42 -6.11
N PHE A 266 -3.75 -3.22 -6.41
CA PHE A 266 -5.09 -2.80 -6.03
C PHE A 266 -6.14 -3.73 -6.69
N PRO A 267 -7.22 -4.13 -5.97
CA PRO A 267 -8.24 -5.00 -6.54
C PRO A 267 -8.81 -4.43 -7.86
N PRO A 268 -8.87 -5.23 -8.93
CA PRO A 268 -9.11 -4.72 -10.28
C PRO A 268 -10.47 -4.03 -10.45
N ARG A 269 -11.49 -4.48 -9.71
CA ARG A 269 -12.89 -4.02 -9.78
C ARG A 269 -13.37 -3.35 -8.50
N ALA A 270 -12.46 -2.62 -7.86
CA ALA A 270 -12.79 -1.77 -6.72
C ALA A 270 -12.21 -0.37 -6.91
N LEU A 271 -12.69 0.56 -6.09
CA LEU A 271 -12.08 1.86 -5.87
C LEU A 271 -12.19 2.26 -4.40
N MET A 272 -11.31 3.14 -3.97
CA MET A 272 -11.32 3.78 -2.66
C MET A 272 -11.21 5.29 -2.85
N ILE A 273 -12.07 6.04 -2.17
CA ILE A 273 -12.00 7.49 -2.10
C ILE A 273 -11.44 7.83 -0.73
N THR A 274 -10.27 8.46 -0.66
CA THR A 274 -9.69 8.93 0.61
C THR A 274 -8.53 9.91 0.35
N ARG A 275 -7.94 10.44 1.42
CA ARG A 275 -6.65 11.14 1.37
C ARG A 275 -5.51 10.14 1.54
N LEU A 276 -4.39 10.33 0.85
CA LEU A 276 -3.25 9.40 0.98
C LEU A 276 -2.61 9.44 2.38
N ASP A 277 -2.66 10.58 3.06
CA ASP A 277 -2.23 10.75 4.45
C ASP A 277 -3.21 10.17 5.49
N ASN A 278 -4.36 9.64 5.06
CA ASN A 278 -5.24 8.85 5.91
C ASN A 278 -4.82 7.37 5.99
N LEU A 279 -3.96 6.94 5.06
CA LEU A 279 -3.41 5.59 5.02
C LEU A 279 -2.09 5.57 5.78
N SER A 280 -1.97 4.60 6.67
CA SER A 280 -0.77 4.42 7.47
C SER A 280 -0.28 2.98 7.46
N LEU A 281 1.03 2.82 7.43
CA LEU A 281 1.75 1.58 7.69
C LEU A 281 2.60 1.79 8.94
N TYR A 282 2.26 1.10 10.03
CA TYR A 282 3.08 1.10 11.23
C TYR A 282 4.03 -0.08 11.21
N TRP A 283 5.24 0.12 11.71
CA TRP A 283 6.23 -0.93 11.89
C TRP A 283 6.82 -0.84 13.29
N GLN A 284 7.03 -1.98 13.94
CA GLN A 284 7.48 -1.98 15.33
C GLN A 284 9.00 -1.80 15.43
N ILE A 285 9.41 -0.77 16.16
CA ILE A 285 10.79 -0.44 16.46
C ILE A 285 11.40 -1.57 17.31
N GLY A 286 12.58 -2.04 16.90
CA GLY A 286 13.30 -3.10 17.60
C GLY A 286 12.71 -4.50 17.43
N ALA A 287 11.66 -4.68 16.62
CA ALA A 287 11.10 -6.00 16.29
C ALA A 287 11.76 -6.65 15.07
N ARG A 288 12.55 -5.89 14.29
CA ARG A 288 13.20 -6.42 13.10
C ARG A 288 14.29 -7.41 13.46
N ARG A 289 14.20 -8.63 12.94
CA ARG A 289 15.17 -9.71 13.17
C ARG A 289 15.67 -10.22 11.84
N ARG A 290 16.96 -10.54 11.76
CA ARG A 290 17.59 -10.95 10.50
C ARG A 290 18.61 -12.07 10.70
N ALA A 291 18.80 -12.92 9.69
CA ALA A 291 19.91 -13.86 9.57
C ALA A 291 20.29 -14.04 8.09
N LEU A 292 21.59 -14.12 7.78
CA LEU A 292 22.13 -14.31 6.44
C LEU A 292 22.89 -15.63 6.36
N ILE A 293 22.30 -16.64 5.72
CA ILE A 293 22.85 -17.99 5.67
C ILE A 293 23.42 -18.25 4.27
N ASP A 294 24.71 -18.60 4.20
CA ASP A 294 25.30 -19.22 3.01
C ASP A 294 24.88 -20.70 2.98
N ASN A 295 23.98 -21.08 2.07
CA ASN A 295 23.43 -22.44 1.99
C ASN A 295 23.96 -23.19 0.76
N PRO A 296 25.15 -23.80 0.85
CA PRO A 296 25.75 -24.54 -0.27
C PRO A 296 24.97 -25.81 -0.63
N LYS A 297 24.11 -26.33 0.25
CA LYS A 297 23.25 -27.48 -0.08
C LYS A 297 22.24 -27.16 -1.18
N ARG A 298 21.98 -25.87 -1.43
CA ARG A 298 21.02 -25.37 -2.43
C ARG A 298 21.63 -24.32 -3.36
N ASP A 299 22.95 -24.19 -3.37
CA ASP A 299 23.70 -23.23 -4.19
C ASP A 299 23.18 -21.78 -4.12
N ARG A 300 22.88 -21.29 -2.90
CA ARG A 300 22.26 -19.98 -2.69
C ARG A 300 22.60 -19.36 -1.34
N ILE A 301 22.46 -18.04 -1.26
CA ILE A 301 22.35 -17.33 0.02
C ILE A 301 20.88 -17.21 0.41
N GLU A 302 20.59 -17.27 1.69
CA GLU A 302 19.25 -17.14 2.27
C GLU A 302 19.24 -15.95 3.24
N ASN A 303 18.33 -15.02 3.04
CA ASN A 303 18.06 -13.91 3.94
C ASN A 303 16.76 -14.23 4.67
N PHE A 304 16.87 -14.53 5.96
CA PHE A 304 15.72 -14.66 6.84
C PHE A 304 15.49 -13.35 7.54
N GLU A 305 14.29 -12.79 7.41
CA GLU A 305 14.00 -11.46 7.94
C GLU A 305 12.57 -11.38 8.41
N SER A 306 12.34 -10.80 9.58
CA SER A 306 10.99 -10.55 10.09
C SER A 306 10.83 -9.12 10.56
N SER A 307 9.66 -8.54 10.33
CA SER A 307 9.19 -7.26 10.88
C SER A 307 7.81 -7.46 11.48
N ASN A 308 7.41 -6.62 12.43
CA ASN A 308 6.03 -6.56 12.89
C ASN A 308 5.41 -5.32 12.25
N ASP A 309 4.38 -5.51 11.43
CA ASP A 309 3.78 -4.47 10.61
C ASP A 309 2.26 -4.40 10.87
N ALA A 310 1.66 -3.20 10.81
CA ALA A 310 0.22 -2.98 10.89
C ALA A 310 -0.26 -1.99 9.82
N TYR A 311 -1.39 -2.29 9.18
CA TYR A 311 -2.03 -1.38 8.23
C TYR A 311 -3.18 -0.67 8.93
N VAL A 312 -3.13 0.66 8.94
CA VAL A 312 -4.01 1.51 9.74
C VAL A 312 -4.72 2.52 8.84
N ILE A 313 -6.02 2.67 9.08
CA ILE A 313 -6.80 3.82 8.63
C ILE A 313 -6.89 4.76 9.81
N GLU A 314 -6.42 6.00 9.65
CA GLU A 314 -6.42 6.96 10.75
C GLU A 314 -7.86 7.37 11.09
N GLU A 315 -8.61 7.82 10.07
CA GLU A 315 -9.98 8.29 10.17
C GLU A 315 -10.88 7.60 9.13
N PHE A 316 -11.85 6.80 9.58
CA PHE A 316 -12.77 6.13 8.66
C PHE A 316 -13.70 7.13 7.95
N GLY A 317 -14.05 8.23 8.62
CA GLY A 317 -14.85 9.33 8.09
C GLY A 317 -14.27 10.01 6.85
N ALA A 318 -12.96 9.93 6.67
CA ALA A 318 -12.21 10.54 5.57
C ALA A 318 -12.12 9.64 4.33
N GLY A 319 -12.90 8.56 4.26
CA GLY A 319 -12.93 7.74 3.05
C GLY A 319 -14.04 6.71 2.98
N CYS A 320 -14.14 6.09 1.81
CA CYS A 320 -15.07 5.01 1.54
C CYS A 320 -14.51 4.04 0.51
N VAL A 321 -15.07 2.84 0.45
CA VAL A 321 -14.66 1.77 -0.47
C VAL A 321 -15.85 1.34 -1.30
N VAL A 322 -15.65 1.21 -2.61
CA VAL A 322 -16.64 0.65 -3.53
C VAL A 322 -16.08 -0.60 -4.20
N GLU A 323 -16.77 -1.73 -4.05
CA GLU A 323 -16.31 -3.05 -4.48
C GLU A 323 -17.26 -3.70 -5.49
N ASP A 324 -16.78 -4.76 -6.14
CA ASP A 324 -17.53 -5.55 -7.13
C ASP A 324 -18.16 -4.72 -8.26
N ILE A 325 -17.42 -3.71 -8.76
CA ILE A 325 -17.85 -2.85 -9.85
C ILE A 325 -17.82 -3.62 -11.17
N ARG A 326 -18.93 -3.63 -11.90
CA ARG A 326 -19.08 -4.32 -13.18
C ARG A 326 -19.72 -3.43 -14.24
N PHE A 327 -19.11 -3.36 -15.42
CA PHE A 327 -19.73 -2.74 -16.59
C PHE A 327 -20.61 -3.77 -17.31
N VAL A 328 -21.87 -3.40 -17.59
CA VAL A 328 -22.88 -4.32 -18.15
C VAL A 328 -23.11 -4.08 -19.64
N ASP A 329 -22.90 -2.85 -20.12
CA ASP A 329 -23.25 -2.42 -21.49
C ASP A 329 -22.03 -2.00 -22.34
N THR A 330 -20.81 -2.24 -21.87
CA THR A 330 -19.59 -1.92 -22.64
C THR A 330 -19.09 -3.16 -23.35
N ASP A 331 -18.85 -3.06 -24.66
CA ASP A 331 -17.98 -4.01 -25.34
C ASP A 331 -16.65 -4.02 -24.57
N PRO A 332 -16.24 -5.15 -23.96
CA PRO A 332 -14.98 -5.21 -23.26
C PRO A 332 -13.86 -4.82 -24.22
N ALA A 333 -12.80 -4.20 -23.71
CA ALA A 333 -11.60 -4.04 -24.51
C ALA A 333 -11.24 -5.39 -25.14
N PRO A 334 -10.99 -5.47 -26.47
CA PRO A 334 -10.70 -6.73 -27.12
C PRO A 334 -9.52 -7.41 -26.41
N ASP A 335 -9.61 -8.73 -26.27
CA ASP A 335 -8.54 -9.52 -25.69
C ASP A 335 -7.22 -9.22 -26.42
N ALA A 336 -6.11 -9.27 -25.67
CA ALA A 336 -4.79 -9.15 -26.27
C ALA A 336 -4.68 -10.17 -27.42
N PRO A 337 -4.25 -9.75 -28.63
CA PRO A 337 -4.08 -10.69 -29.73
C PRO A 337 -3.16 -11.82 -29.24
N ALA A 338 -3.59 -13.07 -29.44
CA ALA A 338 -2.84 -14.23 -29.02
C ALA A 338 -1.40 -14.09 -29.54
N GLY A 339 -0.44 -13.98 -28.61
CA GLY A 339 0.97 -13.88 -28.97
C GLY A 339 1.33 -15.06 -29.85
N GLY A 340 1.92 -14.80 -31.02
CA GLY A 340 2.38 -15.84 -31.93
C GLY A 340 3.23 -16.86 -31.19
N ALA A 341 2.92 -18.14 -31.41
CA ALA A 341 3.60 -19.30 -30.85
C ALA A 341 5.10 -19.33 -31.17
#